data_AF-A0A396CPB1-F1
#
_entry.id   AF-A0A396CPB1-F1
#
_cell.length_a   1.000
_cell.length_b   1.000
_cell.length_c   1.000
_cell.angle_alpha   90.00
_cell.angle_beta   90.00
_cell.angle_gamma   90.00
#
_symmetry.space_group_name_H-M   'P 1'
#
loop_
_entity.id
_entity.type
_entity.pdbx_description
1 polymer ?
#
loop_
_entity_poly.entity_id
_entity_poly.type
_entity_poly.pdbx_seq_one_letter_code
_entity_poly.pdbx_strand_id
1 'polypeptide(L)'
;MIQLPKDADGREIPLDTKVLYGSGGTARNIVYWVYTVDSDLEKEWGNCWRAVTDAGRKLDAELMYLTEPDSWEKLEEDLDKCVAEGTACTYFSKDGTCQSCSLGNITTGCSPKVIEDIVSRIRKLRGED
;
A
#
# COMPACT_ATOMS: atom_id res chain seq x y z
N MET A 1 -2.47 21.66 -19.89
CA MET A 1 -2.30 21.51 -18.43
C MET A 1 -1.80 20.11 -18.18
N ILE A 2 -0.66 19.94 -17.50
CA ILE A 2 -0.10 18.62 -17.18
C ILE A 2 -0.76 18.18 -15.87
N GLN A 3 -1.46 17.05 -15.89
CA GLN A 3 -2.06 16.45 -14.69
C GLN A 3 -0.99 15.72 -13.88
N LEU A 4 -1.17 15.60 -12.56
CA LEU A 4 -0.27 14.81 -11.72
C LEU A 4 -0.39 13.31 -12.03
N PRO A 5 0.67 12.52 -11.80
CA PRO A 5 0.58 11.07 -11.88
C PRO A 5 -0.48 10.55 -10.91
N LYS A 6 -1.14 9.45 -11.28
CA LYS A 6 -2.05 8.73 -10.40
C LYS A 6 -1.47 7.35 -10.09
N ASP A 7 -1.71 6.90 -8.87
CA ASP A 7 -1.36 5.55 -8.43
C ASP A 7 -2.39 4.53 -8.95
N ALA A 8 -2.16 3.26 -8.66
CA ALA A 8 -3.02 2.16 -9.10
C ALA A 8 -4.46 2.24 -8.56
N ASP A 9 -4.67 2.95 -7.44
CA ASP A 9 -6.00 3.22 -6.87
C ASP A 9 -6.60 4.53 -7.42
N GLY A 10 -5.95 5.16 -8.40
CA GLY A 10 -6.39 6.42 -9.00
C GLY A 10 -6.14 7.67 -8.15
N ARG A 11 -5.37 7.55 -7.06
CA ARG A 11 -5.02 8.67 -6.17
C ARG A 11 -3.91 9.50 -6.79
N GLU A 12 -4.00 10.82 -6.72
CA GLU A 12 -2.93 11.70 -7.20
C GLU A 12 -1.66 11.51 -6.36
N ILE A 13 -0.53 11.32 -7.04
CA ILE A 13 0.78 11.16 -6.44
C ILE A 13 1.48 12.53 -6.39
N PRO A 14 1.81 13.05 -5.20
CA PRO A 14 2.67 14.22 -5.06
C PRO A 14 4.07 13.96 -5.65
N LEU A 15 4.63 14.91 -6.38
CA LEU A 15 5.93 14.72 -7.04
C LEU A 15 7.13 14.70 -6.06
N ASP A 16 6.91 15.05 -4.79
CA ASP A 16 7.87 14.90 -3.69
C ASP A 16 7.77 13.54 -2.98
N THR A 17 6.91 12.63 -3.47
CA THR A 17 6.82 11.25 -3.00
C THR A 17 8.16 10.54 -3.12
N LYS A 18 8.67 10.04 -2.00
CA LYS A 18 9.99 9.38 -1.90
C LYS A 18 9.92 7.87 -2.04
N VAL A 19 8.77 7.27 -1.79
CA VAL A 19 8.58 5.82 -1.81
C VAL A 19 7.25 5.51 -2.48
N LEU A 20 7.27 4.56 -3.41
CA LEU A 20 6.08 3.92 -3.95
C LEU A 20 6.18 2.41 -3.77
N TYR A 21 5.05 1.72 -3.74
CA TYR A 21 4.98 0.28 -3.53
C TYR A 21 4.53 -0.43 -4.80
N GLY A 22 5.16 -1.54 -5.14
CA GLY A 22 4.62 -2.45 -6.16
C GLY A 22 3.42 -3.22 -5.62
N SER A 23 2.69 -3.92 -6.50
CA SER A 23 1.52 -4.73 -6.12
C SER A 23 1.78 -5.77 -5.03
N GLY A 24 3.00 -6.28 -4.92
CA GLY A 24 3.42 -7.20 -3.85
C GLY A 24 4.03 -6.51 -2.62
N GLY A 25 3.73 -5.24 -2.35
CA GLY A 25 4.25 -4.51 -1.18
C GLY A 25 5.73 -4.11 -1.26
N THR A 26 6.42 -4.37 -2.38
CA THR A 26 7.85 -4.03 -2.51
C THR A 26 8.03 -2.51 -2.61
N ALA A 27 8.70 -1.93 -1.62
CA ALA A 27 9.05 -0.51 -1.61
C ALA A 27 10.09 -0.15 -2.70
N ARG A 28 9.87 0.99 -3.36
CA ARG A 28 10.74 1.56 -4.40
C ARG A 28 11.06 3.01 -4.02
N ASN A 29 12.35 3.30 -3.83
CA ASN A 29 12.81 4.67 -3.62
C ASN A 29 12.69 5.46 -4.91
N ILE A 30 12.00 6.59 -4.87
CA ILE A 30 11.82 7.51 -5.99
C ILE A 30 12.78 8.68 -5.81
N VAL A 31 13.58 8.96 -6.85
CA VAL A 31 14.59 10.02 -6.84
C VAL A 31 14.11 11.25 -7.59
N TYR A 32 13.43 11.05 -8.72
CA TYR A 32 12.84 12.14 -9.49
C TYR A 32 11.73 11.64 -10.41
N TRP A 33 10.95 12.58 -10.92
CA TRP A 33 9.88 12.34 -11.88
C TRP A 33 10.25 12.92 -13.24
N VAL A 34 9.86 12.23 -14.30
CA VAL A 34 10.00 12.73 -15.68
C VAL A 34 8.67 12.61 -16.40
N TYR A 35 8.29 13.67 -17.11
CA TYR A 35 7.14 13.66 -18.01
C TYR A 35 7.64 13.38 -19.43
N THR A 36 7.15 12.29 -20.03
CA THR A 36 7.53 11.86 -21.37
C THR A 36 6.43 12.20 -22.36
N VAL A 37 6.77 12.82 -23.48
CA VAL A 37 5.82 13.25 -24.54
C VAL A 37 5.91 12.44 -25.83
N ASP A 38 6.89 11.55 -25.93
CA ASP A 38 7.13 10.70 -27.08
C ASP A 38 7.73 9.39 -26.56
N SER A 39 7.16 8.26 -26.94
CA SER A 39 7.73 6.96 -26.63
C SER A 39 7.78 6.14 -27.91
N ASP A 40 8.98 6.03 -28.48
CA ASP A 40 9.39 5.17 -29.62
C ASP A 40 9.18 3.65 -29.37
N LEU A 41 8.18 3.25 -28.57
CA LEU A 41 7.90 1.87 -28.20
C LEU A 41 6.41 1.58 -28.34
N GLU A 42 6.02 1.20 -29.57
CA GLU A 42 4.98 0.24 -30.00
C GLU A 42 3.66 0.06 -29.23
N LYS A 43 3.27 0.91 -28.29
CA LYS A 43 1.90 0.96 -27.77
C LYS A 43 1.49 2.39 -27.54
N GLU A 44 0.23 2.65 -27.83
CA GLU A 44 -0.64 3.83 -27.69
C GLU A 44 -0.53 4.64 -26.38
N TRP A 45 0.67 4.90 -25.86
CA TRP A 45 0.90 5.64 -24.64
C TRP A 45 1.12 7.11 -24.99
N GLY A 46 0.09 7.91 -24.77
CA GLY A 46 0.19 9.37 -24.79
C GLY A 46 1.13 9.88 -23.68
N ASN A 47 1.30 11.20 -23.66
CA ASN A 47 2.19 11.87 -22.71
C ASN A 47 1.93 11.42 -21.25
N CYS A 48 2.94 10.87 -20.56
CA CYS A 48 2.78 10.28 -19.23
C CYS A 48 3.91 10.62 -18.26
N TRP A 49 3.63 10.53 -16.96
CA TRP A 49 4.61 10.64 -15.90
C TRP A 49 5.28 9.30 -15.63
N ARG A 50 6.59 9.32 -15.41
CA ARG A 50 7.38 8.17 -14.99
C ARG A 50 8.11 8.50 -13.68
N ALA A 51 7.98 7.62 -12.70
CA ALA A 51 8.78 7.69 -11.48
C ALA A 51 10.13 7.02 -11.74
N VAL A 52 11.24 7.68 -11.39
CA VAL A 52 12.57 7.11 -11.57
C VAL A 52 13.16 6.69 -10.23
N THR A 53 13.60 5.44 -10.16
CA THR A 53 14.18 4.87 -8.94
C THR A 53 15.67 5.20 -8.79
N ASP A 54 16.20 4.96 -7.60
CA ASP A 54 17.64 4.99 -7.30
C ASP A 54 18.47 4.05 -8.21
N ALA A 55 17.89 2.90 -8.57
CA ALA A 55 18.46 1.97 -9.56
C ALA A 55 18.33 2.43 -11.03
N GLY A 56 17.85 3.65 -11.29
CA GLY A 56 17.66 4.21 -12.65
C GLY A 56 16.51 3.58 -13.44
N ARG A 57 15.64 2.78 -12.80
CA ARG A 57 14.47 2.17 -13.45
C ARG A 57 13.36 3.21 -13.57
N LYS A 58 12.69 3.23 -14.72
CA LYS A 58 11.47 4.01 -14.94
C LYS A 58 10.26 3.15 -14.62
N LEU A 59 9.39 3.64 -13.75
CA LEU A 59 8.16 2.96 -13.35
C LEU A 59 6.95 3.70 -13.89
N ASP A 60 5.92 2.94 -14.23
CA ASP A 60 4.58 3.45 -14.52
C ASP A 60 3.87 3.75 -13.21
N ALA A 61 3.48 5.02 -13.01
CA ALA A 61 2.79 5.46 -11.81
C ALA A 61 1.50 4.66 -11.55
N GLU A 62 0.76 4.36 -12.62
CA GLU A 62 -0.51 3.64 -12.61
C GLU A 62 -0.39 2.17 -12.17
N LEU A 63 0.85 1.63 -12.10
CA LEU A 63 1.13 0.27 -11.62
C LEU A 63 1.71 0.25 -10.20
N MET A 64 1.79 1.42 -9.57
CA MET A 64 2.40 1.62 -8.26
C MET A 64 1.38 2.15 -7.27
N TYR A 65 1.63 1.97 -5.97
CA TYR A 65 0.73 2.38 -4.89
C TYR A 65 1.43 3.39 -3.98
N LEU A 66 0.71 4.42 -3.53
CA LEU A 66 1.19 5.39 -2.55
C LEU A 66 1.38 4.79 -1.15
N THR A 67 0.49 3.87 -0.79
CA THR A 67 0.55 3.11 0.45
C THR A 67 0.88 1.67 0.14
N GLU A 68 1.57 0.98 1.04
CA GLU A 68 1.81 -0.45 0.90
C GLU A 68 0.46 -1.18 0.71
N PRO A 69 0.25 -1.86 -0.42
CA PRO A 69 -0.98 -2.59 -0.64
C PRO A 69 -1.07 -3.75 0.37
N ASP A 70 -2.30 -4.08 0.72
CA ASP A 70 -2.56 -5.25 1.56
C ASP A 70 -2.46 -6.54 0.73
N SER A 71 -2.26 -7.68 1.39
CA SER A 71 -2.27 -8.99 0.73
C SER A 71 -2.94 -10.06 1.59
N TRP A 72 -3.36 -11.16 0.95
CA TRP A 72 -3.91 -12.31 1.65
C TRP A 72 -2.88 -12.90 2.63
N GLU A 73 -1.62 -13.01 2.20
CA GLU A 73 -0.52 -13.51 3.03
C GLU A 73 -0.33 -12.64 4.28
N LYS A 74 -0.38 -11.31 4.13
CA LYS A 74 -0.27 -10.39 5.26
C LYS A 74 -1.45 -10.53 6.22
N LEU A 75 -2.67 -10.72 5.70
CA LEU A 75 -3.84 -10.94 6.53
C LEU A 75 -3.76 -12.27 7.28
N GLU A 76 -3.29 -13.33 6.62
CA GLU A 76 -3.05 -14.64 7.23
C GLU A 76 -1.98 -14.56 8.33
N GLU A 77 -0.85 -13.89 8.09
CA GLU A 77 0.20 -13.68 9.10
C GLU A 77 -0.34 -12.95 10.35
N ASP A 78 -1.19 -11.94 10.19
CA ASP A 78 -1.79 -11.21 11.32
C ASP A 78 -2.80 -12.07 12.10
N LEU A 79 -3.52 -12.96 11.42
CA LEU A 79 -4.43 -13.92 12.05
C LEU A 79 -3.67 -15.04 12.77
N ASP A 80 -2.59 -15.56 12.19
CA ASP A 80 -1.76 -16.60 12.79
C ASP A 80 -1.14 -16.14 14.11
N LYS A 81 -0.73 -14.86 14.21
CA LYS A 81 -0.29 -14.25 15.48
C LYS A 81 -1.39 -14.31 16.56
N CYS A 82 -2.64 -14.13 16.18
CA CYS A 82 -3.77 -14.22 17.11
C CYS A 82 -4.03 -15.65 17.55
N VAL A 83 -3.91 -16.61 16.62
CA VAL A 83 -4.09 -18.04 16.89
C VAL A 83 -2.99 -18.54 17.82
N ALA A 84 -1.72 -18.20 17.55
CA ALA A 84 -0.57 -18.64 18.34
C ALA A 84 -0.66 -18.21 19.82
N GLU A 85 -1.08 -16.96 20.05
CA GLU A 85 -1.15 -16.36 21.39
C GLU A 85 -2.55 -16.48 22.04
N GLY A 86 -3.54 -17.00 21.30
CA GLY A 86 -4.92 -17.14 21.77
C GLY A 86 -5.61 -15.81 22.11
N THR A 87 -5.20 -14.71 21.46
CA THR A 87 -5.69 -13.37 21.78
C THR A 87 -5.75 -12.46 20.56
N ALA A 88 -6.80 -11.63 20.48
CA ALA A 88 -6.93 -10.61 19.44
C ALA A 88 -5.94 -9.43 19.64
N CYS A 89 -5.31 -9.32 20.82
CA CYS A 89 -4.39 -8.22 21.12
C CYS A 89 -3.12 -8.22 20.25
N THR A 90 -2.73 -9.37 19.70
CA THR A 90 -1.53 -9.49 18.87
C THR A 90 -1.76 -9.06 17.42
N TYR A 91 -3.01 -8.93 16.98
CA TYR A 91 -3.36 -8.57 15.60
C TYR A 91 -2.70 -7.26 15.12
N PHE A 92 -2.79 -6.22 15.94
CA PHE A 92 -2.21 -4.90 15.64
C PHE A 92 -0.87 -4.65 16.34
N SER A 93 -0.37 -5.65 17.07
CA SER A 93 0.85 -5.51 17.84
C SER A 93 2.07 -5.80 16.97
N LYS A 94 3.11 -4.98 17.11
CA LYS A 94 4.39 -5.24 16.44
C LYS A 94 5.25 -6.26 17.18
N ASP A 95 5.08 -6.36 18.49
CA ASP A 95 5.91 -7.18 19.39
C ASP A 95 5.10 -8.17 20.25
N GLY A 96 3.81 -8.34 19.93
CA GLY A 96 2.87 -9.17 20.70
C GLY A 96 2.30 -8.50 21.96
N THR A 97 2.74 -7.28 22.31
CA THR A 97 2.24 -6.55 23.47
C THR A 97 1.19 -5.49 23.12
N CYS A 98 0.34 -5.17 24.10
CA CYS A 98 -0.62 -4.07 23.97
C CYS A 98 0.05 -2.69 23.92
N GLN A 99 1.31 -2.57 24.36
CA GLN A 99 2.04 -1.30 24.37
C GLN A 99 2.48 -0.86 22.97
N SER A 100 2.75 -1.81 22.08
CA SER A 100 3.09 -1.54 20.68
C SER A 100 1.86 -1.52 19.76
N CYS A 101 0.66 -1.77 20.31
CA CYS A 101 -0.58 -1.84 19.58
C CYS A 101 -1.02 -0.47 19.07
N SER A 102 -1.40 -0.39 17.79
CA SER A 102 -1.88 0.85 17.16
C SER A 102 -3.27 1.31 17.65
N LEU A 103 -4.01 0.44 18.34
CA LEU A 103 -5.38 0.72 18.82
C LEU A 103 -5.46 1.43 20.20
N GLY A 104 -4.42 2.13 20.65
CA GLY A 104 -4.33 2.68 22.01
C GLY A 104 -5.62 3.34 22.56
N ASN A 105 -5.94 3.06 23.84
CA ASN A 105 -7.05 3.63 24.62
C ASN A 105 -8.48 3.38 24.08
N ILE A 106 -8.74 2.25 23.44
CA ILE A 106 -10.12 1.83 23.12
C ILE A 106 -10.87 1.27 24.34
N THR A 107 -12.07 1.79 24.59
CA THR A 107 -12.95 1.36 25.71
C THR A 107 -13.83 0.15 25.36
N THR A 108 -13.99 -0.15 24.07
CA THR A 108 -14.88 -1.19 23.55
C THR A 108 -14.26 -2.59 23.53
N GLY A 109 -13.00 -2.73 23.97
CA GLY A 109 -12.21 -3.96 23.79
C GLY A 109 -11.65 -4.11 22.38
N CYS A 110 -10.61 -4.95 22.23
CA CYS A 110 -9.85 -5.11 20.97
C CYS A 110 -10.62 -5.90 19.90
N SER A 111 -11.41 -6.90 20.30
CA SER A 111 -12.04 -7.84 19.35
C SER A 111 -12.95 -7.18 18.31
N PRO A 112 -13.84 -6.22 18.65
CA PRO A 112 -14.66 -5.55 17.64
C PRO A 112 -13.81 -4.83 16.59
N LYS A 113 -12.71 -4.18 16.98
CA LYS A 113 -11.82 -3.45 16.07
C LYS A 113 -11.01 -4.38 15.16
N VAL A 114 -10.56 -5.51 15.69
CA VAL A 114 -9.91 -6.55 14.89
C VAL A 114 -10.88 -7.12 13.85
N ILE A 115 -12.12 -7.43 14.24
CA ILE A 115 -13.14 -7.96 13.31
C ILE A 115 -13.51 -6.93 12.23
N GLU A 116 -13.72 -5.66 12.62
CA GLU A 116 -13.98 -4.56 11.66
C GLU A 116 -12.86 -4.44 10.63
N ASP A 117 -11.60 -4.50 11.07
CA ASP A 117 -10.44 -4.40 10.19
C ASP A 117 -10.31 -5.62 9.25
N ILE A 118 -10.46 -6.84 9.77
CA ILE A 118 -10.47 -8.07 8.96
C ILE A 118 -11.53 -7.98 7.85
N VAL A 119 -12.75 -7.56 8.19
CA VAL A 119 -13.83 -7.42 7.21
C VAL A 119 -13.48 -6.37 6.16
N SER A 120 -12.95 -5.22 6.58
CA SER A 120 -12.50 -4.15 5.68
C SER A 120 -11.39 -4.65 4.73
N ARG A 121 -10.38 -5.35 5.25
CA ARG A 121 -9.28 -5.92 4.47
C ARG A 121 -9.79 -6.95 3.47
N ILE A 122 -10.67 -7.86 3.88
CA ILE A 122 -11.30 -8.85 2.97
C ILE A 122 -12.06 -8.17 1.83
N ARG A 123 -12.82 -7.11 2.09
CA ARG A 123 -13.53 -6.36 1.04
C ARG A 123 -12.57 -5.79 0.02
N LYS A 124 -11.53 -5.08 0.49
CA LYS A 124 -10.48 -4.51 -0.38
C LYS A 124 -9.75 -5.58 -1.18
N LEU A 125 -9.37 -6.69 -0.55
CA LEU A 125 -8.69 -7.82 -1.22
C LEU A 125 -9.57 -8.54 -2.24
N ARG A 126 -10.91 -8.42 -2.14
CA ARG A 126 -11.87 -8.88 -3.15
C ARG A 126 -12.10 -7.87 -4.27
N GLY A 127 -11.48 -6.69 -4.20
CA GLY A 127 -11.67 -5.59 -5.15
C GLY A 127 -12.95 -4.80 -4.90
N GLU A 128 -13.47 -4.81 -3.68
CA GLU A 128 -14.60 -3.97 -3.25
C GLU A 128 -14.07 -2.64 -2.65
N ASP A 129 -14.72 -1.52 -2.97
CA ASP A 129 -14.44 -0.18 -2.43
C ASP A 129 -15.00 0.04 -1.01
#